data_AF-A0A920P2K0-F1
#
_entry.id   AF-A0A920P2K0-F1
#
_cell.length_a   1.000
_cell.length_b   1.000
_cell.length_c   1.000
_cell.angle_alpha   90.00
_cell.angle_beta   90.00
_cell.angle_gamma   90.00
#
_symmetry.space_group_name_H-M   'P 1'
#
loop_
_entity.id
_entity.type
_entity.pdbx_description
1 polymer ?
#
loop_
_entity_poly.entity_id
_entity_poly.type
_entity_poly.pdbx_seq_one_letter_code
_entity_poly.pdbx_strand_id
1 'polypeptide(L)'
;MENQKVLANINSLKKKIKQNKDIEIIAISKRQPIERIISALDSGHKIFGENQVQETINKWPVLRKKYSDIKLHLVGPLQSNKVKDAISKFDVIQTVDREKIAKALKKEESNLKKKKFFI
;
A
#
# COMPACT_ATOMS: atom_id res chain seq x y z
N MET A 1 24.78 2.63 2.24
CA MET A 1 24.60 1.84 3.49
C MET A 1 23.13 1.63 3.87
N GLU A 2 22.27 2.67 3.87
CA GLU A 2 20.88 2.50 4.33
C GLU A 2 19.99 1.63 3.43
N ASN A 3 20.12 1.73 2.11
CA ASN A 3 19.35 0.91 1.15
C ASN A 3 19.72 -0.59 1.25
N GLN A 4 20.99 -0.91 1.52
CA GLN A 4 21.43 -2.27 1.78
C GLN A 4 20.80 -2.86 3.06
N LYS A 5 20.52 -2.02 4.08
CA LYS A 5 19.82 -2.47 5.29
C LYS A 5 18.35 -2.83 5.02
N VAL A 6 17.66 -2.11 4.14
CA VAL A 6 16.26 -2.43 3.74
C VAL A 6 16.19 -3.83 3.12
N LEU A 7 17.10 -4.10 2.18
CA LEU A 7 17.24 -5.40 1.52
C LEU A 7 17.50 -6.54 2.51
N ALA A 8 18.49 -6.35 3.40
CA ALA A 8 18.85 -7.35 4.41
C ALA A 8 17.66 -7.67 5.33
N ASN A 9 16.91 -6.65 5.74
CA ASN A 9 15.75 -6.81 6.61
C ASN A 9 14.62 -7.58 5.92
N ILE A 10 14.28 -7.24 4.67
CA ILE A 10 13.23 -7.93 3.90
C ILE A 10 13.59 -9.41 3.73
N ASN A 11 14.83 -9.72 3.37
CA ASN A 11 15.28 -11.10 3.18
C ASN A 11 15.29 -11.90 4.49
N SER A 12 15.74 -11.28 5.59
CA SER A 12 15.71 -11.88 6.92
C SER A 12 14.28 -12.20 7.36
N LEU A 13 13.33 -11.26 7.17
CA LEU A 13 11.92 -11.47 7.47
C LEU A 13 11.30 -12.57 6.61
N LYS A 14 11.53 -12.54 5.29
CA LYS A 14 11.05 -13.60 4.37
C LYS A 14 11.58 -14.98 4.78
N LYS A 15 12.83 -15.09 5.23
CA LYS A 15 13.40 -16.36 5.73
C LYS A 15 12.71 -16.84 7.01
N LYS A 16 12.43 -15.95 7.96
CA LYS A 16 11.71 -16.28 9.21
C LYS A 16 10.26 -16.69 8.94
N ILE A 17 9.61 -16.01 8.00
CA ILE A 17 8.19 -16.19 7.68
C ILE A 17 7.95 -17.36 6.71
N LYS A 18 9.00 -17.90 6.06
CA LYS A 18 8.90 -18.93 5.02
C LYS A 18 8.14 -20.21 5.42
N GLN A 19 7.94 -20.44 6.72
CA GLN A 19 7.15 -21.56 7.25
C GLN A 19 5.62 -21.32 7.18
N ASN A 20 5.18 -20.07 7.02
CA ASN A 20 3.78 -19.68 6.99
C ASN A 20 3.44 -18.99 5.66
N LYS A 21 2.75 -19.71 4.76
CA LYS A 21 2.43 -19.22 3.41
C LYS A 21 1.37 -18.11 3.39
N ASP A 22 0.67 -17.89 4.50
CA ASP A 22 -0.46 -16.96 4.58
C ASP A 22 -0.09 -15.54 5.05
N ILE A 23 1.21 -15.24 5.18
CA ILE A 23 1.68 -13.93 5.67
C ILE A 23 2.11 -13.03 4.50
N GLU A 24 1.42 -11.90 4.34
CA GLU A 24 1.85 -10.80 3.47
C GLU A 24 2.69 -9.77 4.26
N ILE A 25 3.89 -9.42 3.75
CA ILE A 25 4.72 -8.35 4.33
C ILE A 25 4.38 -7.03 3.63
N ILE A 26 3.92 -6.04 4.39
CA ILE A 26 3.63 -4.70 3.88
C ILE A 26 4.76 -3.75 4.29
N ALA A 27 5.44 -3.16 3.32
CA ALA A 27 6.47 -2.15 3.59
C ALA A 27 5.83 -0.77 3.74
N ILE A 28 5.90 -0.17 4.94
CA ILE A 28 5.33 1.15 5.20
C ILE A 28 6.24 2.24 4.61
N SER A 29 5.77 2.91 3.56
CA SER A 29 6.54 3.88 2.76
C SER A 29 6.18 5.34 3.07
N LYS A 30 5.29 5.58 4.03
CA LYS A 30 4.91 6.93 4.47
C LYS A 30 6.16 7.75 4.81
N ARG A 31 6.21 8.96 4.25
CA ARG A 31 7.30 9.93 4.44
C ARG A 31 8.71 9.39 4.12
N GLN A 32 8.83 8.25 3.44
CA GLN A 32 10.13 7.74 3.00
C GLN A 32 10.59 8.47 1.73
N PRO A 33 11.92 8.70 1.59
CA PRO A 33 12.53 9.11 0.33
C PRO A 33 12.22 8.11 -0.78
N ILE A 34 12.11 8.60 -2.02
CA ILE A 34 11.73 7.77 -3.16
C ILE A 34 12.78 6.69 -3.46
N GLU A 35 14.05 6.97 -3.16
CA GLU A 35 15.19 6.08 -3.36
C GLU A 35 15.07 4.81 -2.50
N ARG A 36 14.50 4.92 -1.29
CA ARG A 36 14.26 3.76 -0.42
C ARG A 36 13.13 2.88 -0.95
N ILE A 37 12.08 3.51 -1.50
CA ILE A 37 10.97 2.80 -2.13
C ILE A 37 11.48 2.06 -3.37
N ILE A 38 12.28 2.73 -4.20
CA ILE A 38 12.94 2.14 -5.38
C ILE A 38 13.83 0.97 -4.96
N SER A 39 14.66 1.11 -3.92
CA SER A 39 15.51 0.01 -3.44
C SER A 39 14.71 -1.21 -2.97
N ALA A 40 13.53 -1.00 -2.37
CA ALA A 40 12.63 -2.10 -2.02
C ALA A 40 12.01 -2.74 -3.27
N LEU A 41 11.58 -1.94 -4.25
CA LEU A 41 11.04 -2.42 -5.52
C LEU A 41 12.07 -3.23 -6.32
N ASP A 42 13.31 -2.75 -6.41
CA ASP A 42 14.42 -3.43 -7.09
C ASP A 42 14.78 -4.77 -6.41
N SER A 43 14.40 -4.96 -5.14
CA SER A 43 14.51 -6.24 -4.44
C SER A 43 13.42 -7.26 -4.77
N GLY A 44 12.45 -6.87 -5.61
CA GLY A 44 11.25 -7.65 -5.89
C GLY A 44 10.17 -7.52 -4.81
N HIS A 45 10.28 -6.58 -3.87
CA HIS A 45 9.18 -6.28 -2.95
C HIS A 45 8.08 -5.50 -3.67
N LYS A 46 6.82 -5.90 -3.48
CA LYS A 46 5.68 -5.38 -4.28
C LYS A 46 4.56 -4.76 -3.44
N ILE A 47 4.52 -5.00 -2.14
CA ILE A 47 3.38 -4.63 -1.28
C ILE A 47 3.78 -3.47 -0.36
N PHE A 48 3.12 -2.32 -0.52
CA PHE A 48 3.46 -1.10 0.20
C PHE A 48 2.27 -0.50 0.93
N GLY A 49 2.54 0.26 1.99
CA GLY A 49 1.53 0.95 2.79
C GLY A 49 1.80 2.45 2.88
N GLU A 50 0.80 3.26 2.55
CA GLU A 50 0.83 4.72 2.74
C GLU A 50 -0.25 5.15 3.73
N ASN A 51 0.02 6.25 4.44
CA ASN A 51 -0.91 6.74 5.47
C ASN A 51 -2.00 7.61 4.87
N GLN A 52 -1.68 8.37 3.82
CA GLN A 52 -2.57 9.38 3.26
C GLN A 52 -2.66 9.27 1.75
N VAL A 53 -3.83 9.62 1.23
CA VAL A 53 -4.10 9.58 -0.22
C VAL A 53 -3.18 10.54 -0.98
N GLN A 54 -2.90 11.70 -0.39
CA GLN A 54 -2.07 12.75 -0.97
C GLN A 54 -0.61 12.32 -1.15
N GLU A 55 -0.08 11.47 -0.26
CA GLU A 55 1.29 10.94 -0.33
C GLU A 55 1.50 10.15 -1.62
N THR A 56 0.41 9.62 -2.19
CA THR A 56 0.48 8.79 -3.38
C THR A 56 0.54 9.53 -4.70
N ILE A 57 0.03 10.76 -4.75
CA ILE A 57 -0.28 11.48 -6.00
C ILE A 57 0.97 11.64 -6.87
N ASN A 58 2.11 11.93 -6.26
CA ASN A 58 3.34 12.24 -6.99
C ASN A 58 4.26 11.02 -7.17
N LYS A 59 4.17 10.01 -6.29
CA LYS A 59 5.13 8.89 -6.25
C LYS A 59 4.65 7.70 -7.06
N TRP A 60 3.48 7.19 -6.72
CA TRP A 60 3.03 5.86 -7.17
C TRP A 60 2.66 5.79 -8.65
N PRO A 61 2.08 6.83 -9.29
CA PRO A 61 1.83 6.79 -10.74
C PRO A 61 3.10 6.57 -11.57
N VAL A 62 4.21 7.20 -11.19
CA VAL A 62 5.50 7.02 -11.89
C VAL A 62 6.07 5.63 -11.61
N LEU A 63 6.06 5.20 -10.35
CA LEU A 63 6.56 3.86 -9.98
C LEU A 63 5.77 2.74 -10.65
N ARG A 64 4.45 2.83 -10.73
CA ARG A 64 3.58 1.82 -11.37
C ARG A 64 3.77 1.71 -12.89
N LYS A 65 4.36 2.72 -13.55
CA LYS A 65 4.78 2.61 -14.96
C LYS A 65 6.05 1.78 -15.12
N LYS A 66 6.93 1.80 -14.11
CA LYS A 66 8.24 1.12 -14.15
C LYS A 66 8.20 -0.28 -13.56
N TYR A 67 7.37 -0.51 -12.55
CA TYR A 67 7.28 -1.77 -11.81
C TYR A 67 5.87 -2.34 -11.91
N SER A 68 5.76 -3.59 -12.33
CA SER A 68 4.50 -4.32 -12.39
C SER A 68 4.08 -4.86 -11.02
N ASP A 69 2.78 -5.14 -10.89
CA ASP A 69 2.18 -5.83 -9.73
C ASP A 69 2.37 -5.16 -8.37
N ILE A 70 2.59 -3.84 -8.34
CA ILE A 70 2.58 -3.09 -7.08
C ILE A 70 1.19 -3.20 -6.46
N LYS A 71 1.14 -3.58 -5.18
CA LYS A 71 -0.07 -3.58 -4.35
C LYS A 71 0.08 -2.50 -3.27
N LEU A 72 -0.76 -1.49 -3.34
CA LEU A 72 -0.72 -0.35 -2.42
C LEU A 72 -1.88 -0.41 -1.42
N HIS A 73 -1.54 -0.37 -0.13
CA HIS A 73 -2.46 -0.44 0.98
C HIS A 73 -2.59 0.95 1.62
N LEU A 74 -3.82 1.43 1.81
CA LEU A 74 -4.07 2.56 2.69
C LEU A 74 -4.10 2.02 4.12
N VAL A 75 -3.13 2.44 4.94
CA VAL A 75 -2.97 1.99 6.34
C VAL A 75 -3.29 3.10 7.35
N GLY A 76 -3.52 4.32 6.88
CA GLY A 76 -3.93 5.46 7.72
C GLY A 76 -5.44 5.73 7.64
N PRO A 77 -5.95 6.63 8.51
CA PRO A 77 -7.38 6.92 8.59
C PRO A 77 -7.90 7.49 7.25
N LEU A 78 -9.08 7.00 6.83
CA LEU A 78 -9.74 7.48 5.62
C LEU A 78 -10.77 8.57 5.96
N GLN A 79 -10.66 9.71 5.29
CA GLN A 79 -11.67 10.76 5.33
C GLN A 79 -12.76 10.44 4.29
N SER A 80 -14.04 10.66 4.63
CA SER A 80 -15.17 10.27 3.76
C SER A 80 -15.16 10.97 2.40
N ASN A 81 -14.70 12.22 2.34
CA ASN A 81 -14.56 12.99 1.09
C ASN A 81 -13.38 12.53 0.22
N LYS A 82 -12.50 11.67 0.73
CA LYS A 82 -11.33 11.13 0.01
C LYS A 82 -11.54 9.69 -0.46
N VAL A 83 -12.71 9.11 -0.23
CA VAL A 83 -13.00 7.72 -0.60
C VAL A 83 -12.82 7.48 -2.11
N LYS A 84 -13.37 8.34 -2.97
CA LYS A 84 -13.22 8.26 -4.43
C LYS A 84 -11.76 8.28 -4.88
N ASP A 85 -10.95 9.14 -4.25
CA ASP A 85 -9.52 9.18 -4.53
C ASP A 85 -8.79 7.94 -4.01
N ALA A 86 -9.18 7.43 -2.84
CA ALA A 86 -8.57 6.25 -2.25
C ALA A 86 -8.79 5.01 -3.12
N ILE A 87 -10.02 4.77 -3.57
CA ILE A 87 -10.34 3.60 -4.41
C ILE A 87 -9.62 3.63 -5.77
N SER A 88 -9.33 4.82 -6.32
CA SER A 88 -8.58 4.94 -7.58
C SER A 88 -7.08 4.67 -7.42
N LYS A 89 -6.52 4.88 -6.23
CA LYS A 89 -5.06 4.88 -6.00
C LYS A 89 -4.57 3.64 -5.23
N PHE A 90 -5.41 3.11 -4.35
CA PHE A 90 -5.07 1.98 -3.48
C PHE A 90 -5.77 0.70 -3.93
N ASP A 91 -5.09 -0.42 -3.75
CA ASP A 91 -5.60 -1.76 -4.00
C ASP A 91 -6.32 -2.32 -2.78
N VAL A 92 -5.89 -1.88 -1.59
CA VAL A 92 -6.43 -2.30 -0.30
C VAL A 92 -6.68 -1.10 0.59
N ILE A 93 -7.82 -1.06 1.27
CA ILE A 93 -8.12 -0.07 2.33
C ILE A 93 -8.19 -0.82 3.65
N GLN A 94 -7.24 -0.56 4.55
CA GLN A 94 -7.13 -1.29 5.83
C GLN A 94 -7.94 -0.65 6.97
N THR A 95 -8.58 0.48 6.72
CA THR A 95 -9.03 1.41 7.76
C THR A 95 -10.51 1.79 7.61
N VAL A 96 -11.37 0.80 7.35
CA VAL A 96 -12.83 1.02 7.32
C VAL A 96 -13.38 1.00 8.76
N ASP A 97 -13.15 2.09 9.48
CA ASP A 97 -13.31 2.17 10.94
C ASP A 97 -14.68 2.67 11.44
N ARG A 98 -15.52 3.20 10.55
CA ARG A 98 -16.82 3.79 10.93
C ARG A 98 -17.83 3.75 9.80
N GLU A 99 -19.11 3.72 10.19
CA GLU A 99 -20.26 3.64 9.27
C GLU A 99 -20.22 4.70 8.16
N LYS A 100 -19.78 5.91 8.48
CA LYS A 100 -19.65 7.00 7.49
C LYS A 100 -18.71 6.66 6.33
N ILE A 101 -17.63 5.91 6.59
CA ILE A 101 -16.69 5.46 5.55
C ILE A 101 -17.28 4.31 4.76
N ALA A 102 -17.91 3.34 5.42
CA ALA A 102 -18.62 2.25 4.75
C ALA A 102 -19.72 2.79 3.81
N LYS A 103 -20.54 3.75 4.26
CA LYS A 103 -21.55 4.43 3.43
C LYS A 103 -20.94 5.16 2.25
N ALA A 104 -19.82 5.85 2.44
CA ALA A 104 -19.12 6.53 1.36
C ALA A 104 -18.52 5.54 0.34
N LEU A 105 -18.00 4.39 0.78
CA LEU A 105 -17.54 3.31 -0.11
C LEU A 105 -18.71 2.71 -0.90
N LYS A 106 -19.86 2.49 -0.26
CA LYS A 106 -21.07 1.97 -0.92
C LYS A 106 -21.56 2.89 -2.04
N LYS A 107 -21.42 4.21 -1.90
CA LYS A 107 -21.75 5.17 -2.98
C LYS A 107 -20.86 5.02 -4.21
N GLU A 108 -19.67 4.45 -4.06
CA GLU A 108 -18.70 4.23 -5.13
C GLU A 108 -18.67 2.76 -5.59
N GLU A 109 -19.72 1.97 -5.31
CA GLU A 109 -19.76 0.52 -5.54
C GLU A 109 -19.33 0.10 -6.95
N SER A 110 -19.76 0.84 -7.98
CA SER A 110 -19.39 0.59 -9.38
C SER A 110 -17.87 0.71 -9.65
N ASN A 111 -17.16 1.47 -8.81
CA ASN A 111 -15.73 1.75 -8.91
C ASN A 111 -14.87 0.85 -8.01
N LEU A 112 -15.46 -0.03 -7.17
CA LEU A 112 -14.72 -0.87 -6.20
C LEU A 112 -14.07 -2.13 -6.81
N LYS A 113 -14.03 -2.26 -8.14
CA LYS A 113 -13.61 -3.52 -8.79
C LYS A 113 -12.23 -3.98 -8.29
N LYS A 114 -12.20 -5.22 -7.77
CA LYS A 114 -11.02 -5.94 -7.25
C LYS A 114 -10.35 -5.31 -6.01
N LYS A 115 -11.06 -4.49 -5.22
CA LYS A 115 -10.53 -3.93 -3.96
C LYS A 115 -10.71 -4.89 -2.79
N LYS A 116 -9.73 -4.89 -1.87
CA LYS A 116 -9.87 -5.57 -0.57
C LYS A 116 -10.04 -4.52 0.53
N PHE A 117 -10.86 -4.86 1.53
CA PHE A 117 -11.12 -4.01 2.68
C PHE A 117 -10.81 -4.78 3.96
N PHE A 118 -10.31 -4.06 4.96
CA PHE A 118 -10.26 -4.53 6.34
C PHE A 118 -11.10 -3.56 7.20
N ILE A 119 -11.83 -4.14 8.15
CA ILE A 119 -12.77 -3.48 9.06
C ILE A 119 -12.18 -3.54 10.46
#